data_AF-A0A0F9NXL9-F1
#
_entry.id   AF-A0A0F9NXL9-F1
#
_cell.length_a   1.000
_cell.length_b   1.000
_cell.length_c   1.000
_cell.angle_alpha   90.00
_cell.angle_beta   90.00
_cell.angle_gamma   90.00
#
_symmetry.space_group_name_H-M   'P 1'
#
loop_
_entity.id
_entity.type
_entity.pdbx_description
1 polymer ?
#
loop_
_entity_poly.entity_id
_entity_poly.type
_entity_poly.pdbx_seq_one_letter_code
_entity_poly.pdbx_strand_id
1 'polypeptide(L)'
;MPIEDLNRVAKAQTEFKDFMYQVNGISRSDLTKEEKRAGLRKGVDDLSENAYIQHFDQLLQIIQSSKKNCEPYEDSESQVISIIEWLPRLEGHRELVLLIIQERRKNYKLKV
;
A
#
# COMPACT_ATOMS: atom_id res chain seq x y z
N MET A 1 -18.48 6.51 14.39
CA MET A 1 -17.04 6.19 14.46
C MET A 1 -16.41 7.13 15.49
N PRO A 2 -15.61 6.64 16.45
CA PRO A 2 -14.95 7.49 17.43
C PRO A 2 -13.95 8.46 16.78
N ILE A 3 -13.79 9.66 17.35
CA ILE A 3 -12.88 10.71 16.83
C ILE A 3 -11.40 10.23 16.84
N GLU A 4 -11.03 9.38 17.80
CA GLU A 4 -9.68 8.80 17.86
C GLU A 4 -9.35 7.90 16.67
N ASP A 5 -10.32 7.13 16.17
CA ASP A 5 -10.11 6.28 15.00
C ASP A 5 -9.91 7.12 13.74
N LEU A 6 -10.68 8.20 13.58
CA LEU A 6 -10.50 9.14 12.46
C LEU A 6 -9.10 9.77 12.46
N ASN A 7 -8.57 10.14 13.63
CA ASN A 7 -7.23 10.70 13.75
C ASN A 7 -6.13 9.67 13.44
N ARG A 8 -6.32 8.42 13.86
CA ARG A 8 -5.38 7.32 13.56
C ARG A 8 -5.37 6.98 12.08
N VAL A 9 -6.53 7.01 11.44
CA VAL A 9 -6.69 6.81 10.00
C VAL A 9 -6.05 7.95 9.22
N ALA A 10 -6.30 9.20 9.59
CA ALA A 10 -5.69 10.36 8.94
C ALA A 10 -4.15 10.32 9.06
N LYS A 11 -3.63 9.89 10.21
CA LYS A 11 -2.20 9.68 10.42
C LYS A 11 -1.66 8.56 9.54
N ALA A 12 -2.30 7.39 9.52
CA ALA A 12 -1.91 6.28 8.65
C ALA A 12 -1.94 6.69 7.17
N GLN A 13 -2.96 7.41 6.71
CA GLN A 13 -3.05 7.92 5.33
C GLN A 13 -1.93 8.92 5.00
N THR A 14 -1.56 9.77 5.95
CA THR A 14 -0.46 10.74 5.78
C THR A 14 0.88 10.02 5.69
N GLU A 15 1.15 9.09 6.62
CA GLU A 15 2.35 8.26 6.62
C GLU A 15 2.47 7.43 5.35
N PHE A 16 1.35 6.91 4.84
CA PHE A 16 1.30 6.13 3.61
C PHE A 16 1.51 7.01 2.36
N LYS A 17 0.91 8.20 2.29
CA LYS A 17 1.16 9.15 1.20
C LYS A 17 2.63 9.58 1.17
N ASP A 18 3.19 9.93 2.31
CA ASP A 18 4.59 10.33 2.44
C ASP A 18 5.53 9.18 2.04
N PHE A 19 5.22 7.95 2.46
CA PHE A 19 5.93 6.75 2.02
C PHE A 19 5.94 6.62 0.49
N MET A 20 4.80 6.76 -0.17
CA MET A 20 4.73 6.59 -1.62
C MET A 20 5.38 7.71 -2.43
N TYR A 21 5.28 8.97 -1.99
CA TYR A 21 6.04 10.06 -2.62
C TYR A 21 7.54 9.75 -2.61
N GLN A 22 8.04 9.21 -1.51
CA GLN A 22 9.46 8.94 -1.34
C GLN A 22 9.94 7.67 -2.06
N VAL A 23 9.12 6.60 -2.12
CA VAL A 23 9.39 5.41 -2.95
C VAL A 23 9.50 5.78 -4.44
N ASN A 24 8.79 6.82 -4.88
CA ASN A 24 8.88 7.40 -6.22
C ASN A 24 10.03 8.40 -6.43
N GLY A 25 10.95 8.51 -5.46
CA GLY A 25 12.13 9.38 -5.55
C GLY A 25 11.87 10.86 -5.22
N ILE A 26 10.72 11.20 -4.63
CA ILE A 26 10.43 12.55 -4.13
C ILE A 26 10.73 12.54 -2.61
N SER A 27 12.00 12.75 -2.23
CA SER A 27 12.43 12.64 -0.82
C SER A 27 12.34 13.94 -0.01
N ARG A 28 11.81 13.84 1.22
CA ARG A 28 12.01 14.79 2.34
C ARG A 28 12.65 14.11 3.58
N SER A 29 13.11 12.84 3.50
CA SER A 29 13.71 12.12 4.65
C SER A 29 14.84 11.15 4.27
N ASP A 30 15.79 10.97 5.18
CA ASP A 30 17.01 10.17 5.00
C ASP A 30 16.82 8.65 5.24
N LEU A 31 15.58 8.18 5.46
CA LEU A 31 15.30 6.76 5.75
C LEU A 31 15.49 5.84 4.53
N THR A 32 16.02 4.64 4.76
CA THR A 32 16.19 3.60 3.73
C THR A 32 14.87 2.98 3.28
N LYS A 33 14.88 2.23 2.16
CA LYS A 33 13.68 1.52 1.67
C LYS A 33 13.17 0.49 2.67
N GLU A 34 14.07 -0.29 3.28
CA GLU A 34 13.75 -1.29 4.32
C GLU A 34 13.12 -0.67 5.57
N GLU A 35 13.69 0.41 6.12
CA GLU A 35 13.13 1.07 7.32
C GLU A 35 11.73 1.62 7.07
N LYS A 36 11.50 2.14 5.87
CA LYS A 36 10.20 2.64 5.42
C LYS A 36 9.18 1.51 5.29
N ARG A 37 9.57 0.36 4.72
CA ARG A 37 8.74 -0.86 4.66
C ARG A 37 8.37 -1.34 6.05
N ALA A 38 9.33 -1.35 6.99
CA ALA A 38 9.08 -1.75 8.37
C ALA A 38 8.08 -0.81 9.07
N GLY A 39 8.18 0.51 8.85
CA GLY A 39 7.22 1.49 9.35
C GLY A 39 5.81 1.28 8.80
N LEU A 40 5.69 1.06 7.48
CA LEU A 40 4.40 0.77 6.83
C LEU A 40 3.76 -0.51 7.37
N ARG A 41 4.55 -1.59 7.45
CA ARG A 41 4.11 -2.87 7.99
C ARG A 41 3.59 -2.71 9.40
N LYS A 42 4.36 -2.05 10.27
CA LYS A 42 3.94 -1.77 11.65
C LYS A 42 2.64 -0.98 11.69
N GLY A 43 2.51 0.07 10.87
CA GLY A 43 1.29 0.88 10.79
C GLY A 43 0.05 0.08 10.39
N VAL A 44 0.19 -0.84 9.43
CA VAL A 44 -0.91 -1.73 8.99
C VAL A 44 -1.22 -2.81 10.02
N ASP A 45 -0.20 -3.37 10.69
CA ASP A 45 -0.37 -4.39 11.72
C ASP A 45 -1.00 -3.81 13.00
N ASP A 46 -0.70 -2.56 13.34
CA ASP A 46 -1.26 -1.84 14.51
C ASP A 46 -2.74 -1.44 14.31
N LEU A 47 -3.31 -1.55 13.10
CA LEU A 47 -4.74 -1.30 12.85
C LEU A 47 -5.62 -2.37 13.52
N SER A 48 -6.70 -1.93 14.15
CA SER A 48 -7.78 -2.84 14.54
C SER A 48 -8.38 -3.50 13.29
N GLU A 49 -8.97 -4.69 13.44
CA GLU A 49 -9.55 -5.43 12.32
C GLU A 49 -10.61 -4.61 11.56
N ASN A 50 -11.47 -3.91 12.29
CA ASN A 50 -12.50 -3.04 11.71
C ASN A 50 -11.88 -1.85 10.95
N ALA A 51 -10.84 -1.21 11.50
CA ALA A 51 -10.15 -0.11 10.81
C ALA A 51 -9.42 -0.61 9.57
N TYR A 52 -8.74 -1.76 9.66
CA TYR A 52 -8.08 -2.38 8.52
C TYR A 52 -9.07 -2.65 7.38
N ILE A 53 -10.22 -3.27 7.66
CA ILE A 53 -11.25 -3.54 6.65
C ILE A 53 -11.79 -2.24 6.03
N GLN A 54 -12.10 -1.23 6.85
CA GLN A 54 -12.64 0.05 6.35
C GLN A 54 -11.64 0.83 5.48
N HIS A 55 -10.34 0.61 5.67
CA HIS A 55 -9.27 1.33 4.95
C HIS A 55 -8.51 0.49 3.95
N PHE A 56 -8.85 -0.79 3.80
CA PHE A 56 -8.18 -1.75 2.92
C PHE A 56 -8.00 -1.20 1.49
N ASP A 57 -9.07 -0.71 0.88
CA ASP A 57 -9.03 -0.14 -0.47
C ASP A 57 -8.10 1.06 -0.58
N GLN A 58 -8.06 1.90 0.45
CA GLN A 58 -7.19 3.07 0.49
C GLN A 58 -5.72 2.66 0.60
N LEU A 59 -5.40 1.65 1.41
CA LEU A 59 -4.04 1.11 1.50
C LEU A 59 -3.56 0.67 0.11
N LEU A 60 -4.38 -0.10 -0.62
CA LEU A 60 -4.04 -0.56 -1.97
C LEU A 60 -3.96 0.57 -2.99
N GLN A 61 -4.86 1.55 -2.93
CA GLN A 61 -4.81 2.73 -3.81
C GLN A 61 -3.51 3.50 -3.64
N ILE A 62 -3.03 3.64 -2.41
CA ILE A 62 -1.82 4.41 -2.17
C ILE A 62 -0.61 3.65 -2.72
N ILE A 63 -0.49 2.32 -2.50
CA ILE A 63 0.58 1.47 -3.12
C ILE A 63 0.61 1.64 -4.64
N GLN A 64 -0.53 1.82 -5.27
CA GLN A 64 -0.67 1.86 -6.72
C GLN A 64 -0.96 3.27 -7.27
N SER A 65 -0.68 4.29 -6.47
CA SER A 65 -1.04 5.69 -6.71
C SER A 65 -0.45 6.31 -7.98
N SER A 66 0.56 5.68 -8.59
CA SER A 66 1.15 6.12 -9.84
C SER A 66 1.63 4.94 -10.67
N LYS A 67 1.70 5.12 -11.99
CA LYS A 67 2.24 4.12 -12.92
C LYS A 67 3.67 3.69 -12.57
N LYS A 68 4.50 4.63 -12.09
CA LYS A 68 5.90 4.37 -11.69
C LYS A 68 6.02 3.37 -10.55
N ASN A 69 5.00 3.25 -9.70
CA ASN A 69 4.95 2.24 -8.64
C ASN A 69 4.67 0.83 -9.16
N CYS A 70 4.00 0.71 -10.31
CA CYS A 70 3.55 -0.57 -10.86
C CYS A 70 4.51 -1.09 -11.96
N GLU A 71 5.17 -0.20 -12.70
CA GLU A 71 6.13 -0.53 -13.77
C GLU A 71 7.28 -1.49 -13.37
N PRO A 72 7.84 -1.44 -12.15
CA PRO A 72 8.94 -2.32 -11.77
C PRO A 72 8.59 -3.82 -11.74
N TYR A 73 7.30 -4.16 -11.72
CA TYR A 73 6.84 -5.54 -11.67
C TYR A 73 6.47 -6.05 -13.04
N GLU A 74 6.85 -7.30 -13.32
CA GLU A 74 6.61 -7.94 -14.62
C GLU A 74 5.12 -7.99 -14.95
N ASP A 75 4.28 -8.37 -13.98
CA ASP A 75 2.84 -8.58 -14.12
C ASP A 75 2.11 -8.34 -12.78
N SER A 76 0.80 -8.61 -12.74
CA SER A 76 0.01 -8.39 -11.53
C SER A 76 0.40 -9.36 -10.41
N GLU A 77 0.71 -10.62 -10.74
CA GLU A 77 1.05 -11.66 -9.77
C GLU A 77 2.37 -11.35 -9.04
N SER A 78 3.42 -11.01 -9.80
CA SER A 78 4.70 -10.57 -9.22
C SER A 78 4.54 -9.33 -8.34
N GLN A 79 3.67 -8.40 -8.73
CA GLN A 79 3.34 -7.22 -7.92
C GLN A 79 2.60 -7.61 -6.62
N VAL A 80 1.62 -8.51 -6.69
CA VAL A 80 0.89 -9.02 -5.51
C VAL A 80 1.85 -9.68 -4.53
N ILE A 81 2.70 -10.59 -5.02
CA ILE A 81 3.68 -11.33 -4.20
C ILE A 81 4.56 -10.34 -3.43
N SER A 82 5.17 -9.38 -4.13
CA SER A 82 6.03 -8.38 -3.48
C SER A 82 5.28 -7.50 -2.47
N ILE A 83 4.03 -7.11 -2.76
CA ILE A 83 3.23 -6.29 -1.84
C ILE A 83 2.90 -7.08 -0.56
N ILE A 84 2.56 -8.35 -0.68
CA ILE A 84 2.26 -9.23 0.45
C ILE A 84 3.50 -9.51 1.29
N GLU A 85 4.68 -9.68 0.67
CA GLU A 85 5.94 -9.78 1.41
C GLU A 85 6.17 -8.57 2.32
N TRP A 86 5.75 -7.38 1.87
CA TRP A 86 5.87 -6.14 2.65
C TRP A 86 4.77 -6.01 3.70
N LEU A 87 3.56 -6.43 3.35
CA LEU A 87 2.34 -6.32 4.16
C LEU A 87 1.66 -7.69 4.27
N PRO A 88 2.18 -8.61 5.11
CA PRO A 88 1.67 -9.98 5.17
C PRO A 88 0.19 -10.09 5.52
N ARG A 89 -0.36 -9.09 6.22
CA ARG A 89 -1.79 -9.01 6.56
C ARG A 89 -2.71 -8.99 5.33
N LEU A 90 -2.19 -8.59 4.16
CA LEU A 90 -2.93 -8.62 2.90
C LEU A 90 -3.16 -10.05 2.36
N GLU A 91 -2.42 -11.06 2.83
CA GLU A 91 -2.52 -12.45 2.36
C GLU A 91 -3.95 -13.00 2.50
N GLY A 92 -4.63 -12.68 3.60
CA GLY A 92 -6.03 -13.08 3.81
C GLY A 92 -7.02 -12.51 2.79
N HIS A 93 -6.59 -11.56 1.97
CA HIS A 93 -7.39 -10.91 0.93
C HIS A 93 -6.70 -10.98 -0.45
N ARG A 94 -5.78 -11.92 -0.65
CA ARG A 94 -4.93 -12.03 -1.85
C ARG A 94 -5.70 -11.89 -3.17
N GLU A 95 -6.85 -12.56 -3.30
CA GLU A 95 -7.67 -12.50 -4.51
C GLU A 95 -8.19 -11.09 -4.80
N LEU A 96 -8.67 -10.38 -3.78
CA LEU A 96 -9.12 -9.00 -3.90
C LEU A 96 -7.96 -8.06 -4.23
N VAL A 97 -6.79 -8.26 -3.60
CA VAL A 97 -5.55 -7.52 -3.91
C VAL A 97 -5.19 -7.70 -5.39
N LEU A 98 -5.23 -8.95 -5.89
CA LEU A 98 -4.96 -9.26 -7.29
C LEU A 98 -5.94 -8.54 -8.21
N LEU A 99 -7.25 -8.62 -7.96
CA LEU A 99 -8.26 -7.95 -8.80
C LEU A 99 -8.02 -6.44 -8.89
N ILE A 100 -7.75 -5.79 -7.75
CA ILE A 100 -7.49 -4.34 -7.70
C ILE A 100 -6.20 -4.00 -8.47
N ILE A 101 -5.13 -4.79 -8.32
CA ILE A 101 -3.87 -4.61 -9.04
C ILE A 101 -4.07 -4.79 -10.54
N GLN A 102 -4.78 -5.84 -10.97
CA GLN A 102 -5.06 -6.09 -12.37
C GLN A 102 -5.83 -4.93 -13.00
N GLU A 103 -6.87 -4.42 -12.33
CA GLU A 103 -7.63 -3.26 -12.81
C GLU A 103 -6.74 -2.02 -12.97
N ARG A 104 -5.90 -1.74 -11.97
CA ARG A 104 -5.01 -0.59 -12.02
C ARG A 104 -3.93 -0.71 -13.10
N ARG A 105 -3.33 -1.90 -13.26
CA ARG A 105 -2.34 -2.16 -14.32
C ARG A 105 -2.96 -2.04 -15.70
N LYS A 106 -4.20 -2.50 -15.92
CA LYS A 106 -4.97 -2.24 -17.15
C LYS A 106 -5.10 -0.74 -17.43
N ASN A 107 -5.48 0.05 -16.42
CA ASN A 107 -5.59 1.51 -16.55
C ASN A 107 -4.26 2.18 -16.93
N TYR A 108 -3.13 1.64 -16.46
CA TYR A 108 -1.79 2.09 -16.84
C TYR A 108 -1.23 1.45 -18.12
N LYS A 109 -2.00 0.58 -18.79
CA LYS A 109 -1.55 -0.19 -19.98
C LYS A 109 -0.29 -1.01 -19.71
N LEU A 110 -0.19 -1.61 -18.52
CA LEU A 110 0.86 -2.54 -18.12
C LEU A 110 0.40 -3.99 -18.31
N LYS A 111 1.34 -4.93 -18.38
CA LYS A 111 1.05 -6.38 -18.43
C LYS A 111 0.30 -6.77 -17.16
N VAL A 112 -0.86 -7.40 -17.34
CA VAL A 112 -1.71 -7.88 -16.25
C VAL A 112 -1.29 -9.29 -15.90
#